data_AF-A0A3C2DB16-F1
#
_entry.id   AF-A0A3C2DB16-F1
#
_cell.length_a   1.000
_cell.length_b   1.000
_cell.length_c   1.000
_cell.angle_alpha   90.00
_cell.angle_beta   90.00
_cell.angle_gamma   90.00
#
_symmetry.space_group_name_H-M   'P 1'
#
loop_
_entity.id
_entity.type
_entity.pdbx_description
1 polymer ?
#
loop_
_entity_poly.entity_id
_entity_poly.type
_entity_poly.pdbx_seq_one_letter_code
_entity_poly.pdbx_strand_id
1 'polypeptide(L)'
;MIIGIDIGGTNVRALIVEPEGALVVDRRRASSSGNGPALVATIVGLVDQLVTASHDFDRLNGIGLGVAGLAGRSGTLRWSPNLPEVVEFPLGPELEEKTGLPVTMTNDASAAAWAEHQLGAGRDVDDFAMVTLGTGIGAG
;
A
#
# COMPACT_ATOMS: atom_id res chain seq x y z
N MET A 1 1.43 -2.65 -15.33
CA MET A 1 1.24 -3.33 -14.04
C MET A 1 1.52 -2.38 -12.89
N ILE A 2 0.85 -2.58 -11.76
CA ILE A 2 1.03 -1.81 -10.53
C ILE A 2 1.19 -2.77 -9.36
N ILE A 3 2.02 -2.42 -8.37
CA ILE A 3 2.06 -3.12 -7.08
C ILE A 3 1.24 -2.33 -6.07
N GLY A 4 0.24 -2.98 -5.46
CA GLY A 4 -0.49 -2.46 -4.31
C GLY A 4 0.02 -3.06 -3.01
N ILE A 5 0.21 -2.25 -1.97
CA ILE A 5 0.71 -2.69 -0.67
C ILE A 5 -0.20 -2.15 0.43
N ASP A 6 -0.69 -3.06 1.27
CA ASP A 6 -1.48 -2.79 2.47
C ASP A 6 -0.62 -3.07 3.70
N ILE A 7 -0.39 -2.04 4.51
CA ILE A 7 0.48 -2.06 5.68
C ILE A 7 -0.36 -1.92 6.95
N GLY A 8 -0.61 -3.06 7.60
CA GLY A 8 -1.21 -3.12 8.93
C GLY A 8 -0.17 -3.27 10.04
N GLY A 9 -0.63 -3.44 11.30
CA GLY A 9 0.27 -3.60 12.45
C GLY A 9 0.92 -4.97 12.62
N THR A 10 0.40 -5.99 11.94
CA THR A 10 0.95 -7.36 12.00
C THR A 10 1.45 -7.86 10.66
N ASN A 11 0.88 -7.37 9.56
CA ASN A 11 1.18 -7.88 8.24
C ASN A 11 1.37 -6.73 7.24
N VAL A 12 2.33 -6.93 6.34
CA VAL A 12 2.41 -6.26 5.06
C VAL A 12 1.87 -7.23 4.01
N ARG A 13 0.89 -6.79 3.22
CA ARG A 13 0.34 -7.55 2.10
C ARG A 13 0.67 -6.80 0.82
N ALA A 14 1.20 -7.52 -0.17
CA ALA A 14 1.52 -6.94 -1.46
C ALA A 14 0.86 -7.77 -2.56
N LEU A 15 0.40 -7.10 -3.61
CA LEU A 15 -0.17 -7.71 -4.80
C LEU A 15 0.34 -6.98 -6.03
N ILE A 16 0.57 -7.73 -7.10
CA ILE A 16 0.83 -7.16 -8.43
C ILE A 16 -0.42 -7.34 -9.28
N VAL A 17 -0.86 -6.25 -9.89
CA VAL A 17 -2.09 -6.20 -10.69
C VAL A 17 -1.83 -5.65 -12.08
N GLU A 18 -2.62 -6.15 -13.03
CA GLU A 18 -2.80 -5.47 -14.31
C GLU A 18 -3.74 -4.28 -14.15
N PRO A 19 -3.41 -3.09 -14.69
CA PRO A 19 -4.21 -1.88 -14.49
C PRO A 19 -5.63 -2.02 -15.03
N GLU A 20 -5.79 -2.67 -16.18
CA GLU A 20 -7.08 -2.95 -16.78
C GLU A 20 -7.84 -4.00 -15.97
N GLY A 21 -8.89 -3.56 -15.27
CA GLY A 21 -9.78 -4.43 -14.49
C GLY A 21 -9.19 -4.95 -13.18
N ALA A 22 -8.01 -4.47 -12.76
CA ALA A 22 -7.36 -4.82 -11.50
C ALA A 22 -7.14 -6.33 -11.31
N LEU A 23 -6.82 -7.05 -12.39
CA LEU A 23 -6.55 -8.49 -12.33
C LEU A 23 -5.31 -8.76 -11.48
N VAL A 24 -5.46 -9.55 -10.41
CA VAL A 24 -4.35 -9.96 -9.53
C VAL A 24 -3.52 -11.04 -10.22
N VAL A 25 -2.25 -10.74 -10.48
CA VAL A 25 -1.27 -11.65 -11.10
C VAL A 25 -0.60 -12.52 -10.03
N ASP A 26 -0.14 -11.92 -8.93
CA ASP A 26 0.41 -12.64 -7.77
C ASP A 26 0.20 -11.81 -6.48
N ARG A 27 0.29 -12.45 -5.32
CA ARG A 27 0.20 -11.82 -4.00
C ARG A 27 1.17 -12.45 -3.00
N ARG A 28 1.75 -11.62 -2.15
CA ARG A 28 2.71 -12.00 -1.11
C ARG A 28 2.35 -11.35 0.22
N ARG A 29 2.90 -11.88 1.31
CA ARG A 29 2.74 -11.32 2.65
C ARG A 29 4.00 -11.51 3.48
N ALA A 30 4.24 -10.55 4.38
CA ALA A 30 5.29 -10.62 5.40
C ALA A 30 4.81 -9.97 6.70
N SER A 31 5.59 -10.10 7.78
CA SER A 31 5.37 -9.39 9.04
C SER A 31 5.69 -7.89 8.88
N SER A 32 4.89 -7.02 9.48
CA SER A 32 5.12 -5.55 9.51
C SER A 32 5.97 -5.09 10.70
N SER A 33 6.93 -5.92 11.11
CA SER A 33 7.72 -5.72 12.33
C SER A 33 8.96 -4.86 12.12
N GLY A 34 9.37 -4.16 13.19
CA GLY A 34 10.59 -3.37 13.26
C GLY A 34 10.38 -1.88 12.95
N ASN A 35 11.49 -1.16 12.81
CA ASN A 35 11.53 0.26 12.51
C ASN A 35 11.33 0.56 11.00
N GLY A 36 11.30 1.85 10.64
CA GLY A 36 11.10 2.30 9.26
C GLY A 36 12.02 1.62 8.24
N PRO A 37 13.36 1.59 8.45
CA PRO A 37 14.27 0.89 7.55
C PRO A 37 14.00 -0.62 7.42
N ALA A 38 13.65 -1.31 8.51
CA ALA A 38 13.29 -2.73 8.46
C ALA A 38 12.00 -2.97 7.68
N LEU A 39 11.02 -2.06 7.83
CA LEU A 39 9.78 -2.09 7.04
C LEU A 39 10.05 -1.86 5.55
N VAL A 40 10.92 -0.91 5.19
CA VAL A 40 11.36 -0.68 3.80
C VAL A 40 12.01 -1.93 3.22
N ALA A 41 12.96 -2.53 3.93
CA ALA A 41 13.63 -3.75 3.48
C ALA A 41 12.64 -4.91 3.27
N THR A 42 11.64 -5.03 4.16
CA THR A 42 10.57 -6.02 4.04
C THR A 42 9.74 -5.78 2.77
N ILE A 43 9.35 -4.53 2.53
CA ILE A 43 8.55 -4.16 1.35
C ILE A 43 9.33 -4.38 0.06
N VAL A 44 10.60 -3.98 -0.01
CA VAL A 44 11.46 -4.21 -1.19
C VAL A 44 11.58 -5.70 -1.48
N GLY A 45 11.80 -6.53 -0.46
CA GLY A 45 11.85 -7.99 -0.64
C GLY A 45 10.53 -8.60 -1.14
N LEU A 46 9.38 -8.01 -0.81
CA LEU A 46 8.07 -8.41 -1.36
C LEU A 46 7.92 -7.98 -2.82
N VAL A 47 8.36 -6.76 -3.16
CA VAL A 47 8.36 -6.23 -4.53
C VAL A 47 9.20 -7.13 -5.44
N ASP A 48 10.42 -7.45 -5.03
CA ASP A 48 11.34 -8.31 -5.79
C ASP A 48 10.74 -9.70 -6.06
N GLN A 49 10.09 -10.29 -5.06
CA GLN A 49 9.40 -11.59 -5.20
C GLN A 49 8.26 -11.54 -6.21
N LEU A 50 7.42 -10.49 -6.15
CA LEU A 50 6.30 -10.30 -7.07
C LEU A 50 6.79 -10.08 -8.50
N VAL A 51 7.79 -9.22 -8.67
CA VAL A 51 8.43 -8.95 -9.97
C VAL A 51 8.96 -10.24 -10.57
N THR A 52 9.75 -11.00 -9.80
CA THR A 52 10.36 -12.25 -10.26
C THR A 52 9.31 -13.26 -10.71
N ALA A 53 8.20 -13.38 -9.96
CA ALA A 53 7.11 -14.29 -10.31
C ALA A 53 6.33 -13.84 -11.56
N SER A 54 6.20 -12.53 -11.78
CA SER A 54 5.44 -11.96 -12.91
C SER A 54 6.15 -12.05 -14.26
N HIS A 55 7.48 -12.20 -14.28
CA HIS A 55 8.34 -12.19 -15.48
C HIS A 55 8.28 -10.90 -16.33
N ASP A 56 7.59 -9.84 -15.87
CA ASP A 56 7.24 -8.65 -16.67
C ASP A 56 7.72 -7.34 -16.01
N PHE A 57 8.99 -7.25 -15.59
CA PHE A 57 9.51 -6.06 -14.90
C PHE A 57 9.34 -4.76 -15.70
N ASP A 58 9.54 -4.81 -17.01
CA ASP A 58 9.47 -3.64 -17.90
C ASP A 58 8.07 -3.03 -17.99
N ARG A 59 7.04 -3.75 -17.53
CA ARG A 59 5.64 -3.29 -17.52
C ARG A 59 5.23 -2.73 -16.15
N LEU A 60 6.12 -2.68 -15.16
CA LEU A 60 5.80 -2.16 -13.83
C LEU A 60 5.85 -0.63 -13.82
N ASN A 61 4.71 0.01 -13.52
CA ASN A 61 4.55 1.45 -13.64
C ASN A 61 4.64 2.21 -12.30
N GLY A 62 4.54 1.52 -11.16
CA GLY A 62 4.62 2.14 -9.84
C GLY A 62 4.08 1.29 -8.69
N ILE A 63 4.18 1.86 -7.50
CA ILE A 63 3.75 1.26 -6.23
C ILE A 63 2.70 2.16 -5.55
N GLY A 64 1.58 1.58 -5.15
CA GLY A 64 0.58 2.23 -4.31
C GLY A 64 0.59 1.66 -2.88
N LEU A 65 0.63 2.53 -1.87
CA LEU A 65 0.65 2.16 -0.46
C LEU A 65 -0.62 2.64 0.26
N GLY A 66 -1.29 1.71 0.94
CA GLY A 66 -2.24 2.00 2.01
C GLY A 66 -1.60 1.66 3.36
N VAL A 67 -1.59 2.62 4.28
CA VAL A 67 -1.00 2.40 5.62
C VAL A 67 -1.98 2.82 6.72
N ALA A 68 -2.10 1.98 7.74
CA ALA A 68 -2.85 2.29 8.94
C ALA A 68 -2.14 3.39 9.73
N GLY A 69 -2.52 4.65 9.52
CA GLY A 69 -1.90 5.79 10.22
C GLY A 69 -2.09 7.13 9.50
N LEU A 70 -1.42 8.14 10.04
CA LEU A 70 -1.34 9.49 9.47
C LEU A 70 -0.31 9.50 8.35
N ALA A 71 -0.80 9.27 7.14
CA ALA A 71 -0.06 9.27 5.90
C ALA A 71 -0.72 10.21 4.88
N GLY A 72 0.09 10.81 4.02
CA GLY A 72 -0.41 11.71 2.98
C GLY A 72 0.53 11.81 1.80
N ARG A 73 0.24 12.78 0.92
CA ARG A 73 0.90 12.94 -0.39
C ARG A 73 2.41 13.17 -0.33
N SER A 74 2.97 13.55 0.82
CA SER A 74 4.43 13.70 0.97
C SER A 74 5.19 12.36 0.99
N GLY A 75 4.48 11.23 1.08
CA GLY A 75 5.11 9.92 1.26
C GLY A 75 5.71 9.72 2.66
N THR A 76 5.45 10.62 3.61
CA THR A 76 5.90 10.49 5.00
C THR A 76 4.82 9.84 5.86
N LEU A 77 5.18 8.77 6.58
CA LEU A 77 4.35 8.23 7.65
C LEU A 77 4.62 9.04 8.91
N ARG A 78 3.71 9.96 9.25
CA ARG A 78 3.85 10.85 10.41
C ARG A 78 3.72 10.05 11.70
N TRP A 79 2.70 9.21 11.77
CA TRP A 79 2.44 8.38 12.95
C TRP A 79 1.50 7.22 12.60
N SER A 80 1.63 6.10 13.31
CA SER A 80 0.71 4.98 13.24
C SER A 80 0.54 4.36 14.62
N PRO A 81 -0.69 4.08 15.09
CA PRO A 81 -0.89 3.34 16.33
C PRO A 81 -0.45 1.88 16.21
N ASN A 82 -0.40 1.37 14.99
CA ASN A 82 -0.13 -0.02 14.66
C ASN A 82 1.36 -0.26 14.35
N LEU A 83 2.13 0.81 14.08
CA LEU A 83 3.56 0.77 13.79
C LEU A 83 4.30 1.79 14.69
N PRO A 84 4.32 1.59 16.02
CA PRO A 84 4.81 2.60 16.96
C PRO A 84 6.31 2.93 16.81
N GLU A 85 7.09 2.05 16.17
CA GLU A 85 8.51 2.25 15.89
C GLU A 85 8.76 3.05 14.59
N VAL A 86 7.71 3.45 13.88
CA VAL A 86 7.78 4.18 12.60
C VAL A 86 7.04 5.51 12.73
N VAL A 87 7.78 6.57 13.08
CA VAL A 87 7.25 7.92 13.35
C VAL A 87 8.07 8.93 12.56
N GLU A 88 7.39 9.88 11.92
CA GLU A 88 8.00 10.90 11.04
C GLU A 88 8.96 10.31 9.98
N PHE A 89 8.64 9.12 9.46
CA PHE A 89 9.53 8.37 8.58
C PHE A 89 9.17 8.58 7.09
N PRO A 90 10.13 8.90 6.21
CA PRO A 90 9.90 9.13 4.78
C PRO A 90 9.74 7.81 3.99
N LEU A 91 8.72 7.02 4.33
CA LEU A 91 8.50 5.68 3.79
C LEU A 91 8.41 5.64 2.25
N GLY A 92 7.63 6.54 1.66
CA GLY A 92 7.48 6.66 0.21
C GLY A 92 8.82 6.97 -0.47
N PRO A 93 9.49 8.08 -0.14
CA PRO A 93 10.80 8.42 -0.71
C PRO A 93 11.86 7.32 -0.57
N GLU A 94 11.95 6.65 0.59
CA GLU A 94 12.86 5.53 0.78
C GLU A 94 12.55 4.37 -0.16
N LEU A 95 11.26 4.07 -0.38
CA LEU A 95 10.84 3.04 -1.32
C LEU A 95 11.10 3.44 -2.78
N GLU A 96 10.89 4.70 -3.14
CA GLU A 96 11.23 5.22 -4.48
C GLU A 96 12.73 5.07 -4.75
N GLU A 97 13.58 5.44 -3.78
CA GLU A 97 15.03 5.31 -3.89
C GLU A 97 15.46 3.84 -4.07
N LYS A 98 14.90 2.92 -3.28
CA LYS A 98 15.32 1.51 -3.29
C LYS A 98 14.77 0.72 -4.47
N THR A 99 13.58 1.06 -4.97
CA THR A 99 12.92 0.31 -6.05
C THR A 99 13.10 0.96 -7.42
N GLY A 100 13.42 2.26 -7.47
CA GLY A 100 13.45 3.05 -8.71
C GLY A 100 12.06 3.29 -9.31
N LEU A 101 10.99 2.97 -8.59
CA LEU A 101 9.61 3.08 -9.04
C LEU A 101 8.92 4.28 -8.39
N PRO A 102 8.00 4.97 -9.09
CA PRO A 102 7.15 5.98 -8.46
C PRO A 102 6.30 5.36 -7.35
N VAL A 103 6.21 6.03 -6.19
CA VAL A 103 5.45 5.55 -5.03
C VAL A 103 4.39 6.58 -4.65
N THR A 104 3.13 6.14 -4.58
CA THR A 104 2.03 6.93 -4.00
C THR A 104 1.59 6.31 -2.69
N MET A 105 1.30 7.14 -1.69
CA MET A 105 0.86 6.70 -0.37
C MET A 105 -0.37 7.45 0.11
N THR A 106 -1.27 6.72 0.77
CA THR A 106 -2.44 7.26 1.46
C THR A 106 -2.76 6.44 2.71
N ASN A 107 -3.71 6.91 3.51
CA ASN A 107 -4.27 6.13 4.61
C ASN A 107 -5.02 4.90 4.08
N ASP A 108 -4.95 3.78 4.79
CA ASP A 108 -5.60 2.51 4.47
C ASP A 108 -7.12 2.62 4.24
N ALA A 109 -7.85 3.33 5.10
CA ALA A 109 -9.30 3.53 4.92
C ALA A 109 -9.62 4.37 3.69
N SER A 110 -8.84 5.42 3.41
CA SER A 110 -8.97 6.21 2.17
C SER A 110 -8.63 5.38 0.92
N ALA A 111 -7.63 4.49 1.00
CA ALA A 111 -7.31 3.56 -0.08
C ALA A 111 -8.45 2.57 -0.34
N ALA A 112 -9.06 2.04 0.72
CA ALA A 112 -10.20 1.14 0.64
C ALA A 112 -11.42 1.83 0.02
N ALA A 113 -11.73 3.05 0.45
CA ALA A 113 -12.80 3.85 -0.16
C ALA A 113 -12.53 4.09 -1.64
N TRP A 114 -11.31 4.50 -1.99
CA TRP A 114 -10.92 4.68 -3.40
C TRP A 114 -11.10 3.39 -4.22
N ALA A 115 -10.72 2.23 -3.68
CA ALA A 115 -10.91 0.95 -4.36
C ALA A 115 -12.40 0.62 -4.56
N GLU A 116 -13.26 0.88 -3.56
CA GLU A 116 -14.72 0.70 -3.68
C GLU A 116 -15.34 1.66 -4.72
N HIS A 117 -14.83 2.89 -4.84
CA HIS A 117 -15.22 3.82 -5.89
C HIS A 117 -14.77 3.37 -7.28
N GLN A 118 -13.57 2.82 -7.42
CA GLN A 118 -13.06 2.45 -8.74
C GLN A 118 -13.59 1.10 -9.23
N LEU A 119 -13.78 0.15 -8.31
CA LEU A 119 -13.97 -1.27 -8.65
C LEU A 119 -15.18 -1.90 -7.96
N GLY A 120 -15.72 -1.27 -6.92
CA GLY A 120 -16.66 -1.88 -5.98
C GLY A 120 -18.03 -1.22 -5.98
N ALA A 121 -18.61 -1.12 -4.77
CA ALA A 121 -19.98 -0.67 -4.57
C ALA A 121 -20.19 0.83 -4.85
N GLY A 122 -19.12 1.63 -4.86
CA GLY A 122 -19.16 3.07 -5.09
C GLY A 122 -19.04 3.49 -6.56
N ARG A 123 -18.84 2.56 -7.50
CA ARG A 123 -18.48 2.88 -8.89
C ARG A 123 -19.51 3.67 -9.71
N ASP A 124 -20.76 3.63 -9.29
CA ASP A 124 -21.90 4.23 -10.01
C ASP A 124 -22.42 5.50 -9.31
N VAL A 125 -21.68 6.04 -8.33
CA VAL A 125 -22.03 7.25 -7.57
C VAL A 125 -20.82 8.17 -7.41
N ASP A 126 -21.05 9.48 -7.49
CA ASP A 126 -19.98 10.48 -7.29
C ASP A 126 -19.69 10.74 -5.81
N ASP A 127 -20.70 10.58 -4.95
CA ASP A 127 -20.63 10.83 -3.51
C ASP A 127 -21.03 9.58 -2.72
N PHE A 128 -20.10 9.07 -1.92
CA PHE A 128 -20.34 8.01 -0.94
C PHE A 128 -19.37 8.15 0.23
N ALA A 129 -19.64 7.42 1.31
CA ALA A 129 -18.70 7.29 2.41
C ALA A 129 -18.49 5.80 2.70
N MET A 130 -17.25 5.41 2.93
CA MET A 130 -16.93 4.08 3.42
C MET A 130 -16.65 4.16 4.92
N VAL A 131 -17.25 3.26 5.71
CA VAL A 131 -16.92 3.10 7.13
C VAL A 131 -16.35 1.70 7.32
N THR A 132 -15.11 1.62 7.80
CA THR A 132 -14.46 0.34 8.10
C THR A 132 -14.63 0.03 9.59
N LEU A 133 -15.25 -1.12 9.88
CA LEU A 133 -15.49 -1.60 11.25
C LEU A 133 -14.60 -2.81 11.53
N GLY A 134 -13.53 -2.60 12.30
CA GLY A 134 -12.58 -3.64 12.69
C GLY A 134 -12.15 -3.51 14.15
N THR A 135 -10.88 -3.73 14.43
CA THR A 135 -10.30 -3.43 15.75
C THR A 135 -10.31 -1.93 16.08
N GLY A 136 -10.48 -1.09 15.07
CA GLY A 136 -10.78 0.34 15.16
C GLY A 136 -11.86 0.74 14.15
N ILE A 137 -12.20 2.03 14.14
CA ILE A 137 -13.14 2.62 13.19
C ILE A 137 -12.33 3.52 12.25
N GLY A 138 -12.44 3.27 10.94
CA GLY A 138 -11.87 4.12 9.89
C GLY A 138 -12.97 4.63 8.96
N ALA A 139 -12.65 5.66 8.18
CA ALA A 139 -13.54 6.18 7.15
C ALA A 139 -12.76 6.75 5.96
N GLY A 140 -13.40 6.76 4.79
CA GLY A 140 -12.87 7.34 3.56
C GLY A 140 -13.98 7.86 2.68
#